data_AF-K7YVV5-F1
#
_entry.id   AF-K7YVV5-F1
#
_cell.length_a   1.000
_cell.length_b   1.000
_cell.length_c   1.000
_cell.angle_alpha   90.00
_cell.angle_beta   90.00
_cell.angle_gamma   90.00
#
_symmetry.space_group_name_H-M   'P 1'
#
loop_
_entity.id
_entity.type
_entity.pdbx_description
1 polymer ?
#
loop_
_entity_poly.entity_id
_entity_poly.type
_entity_poly.pdbx_seq_one_letter_code
_entity_poly.pdbx_strand_id
1 'polypeptide(L)'
;MEAAPPEKAGLEPLRRHSGPPQVHPDLSGVKTKCLNVMFNYNGHSWDAYEVLGVPAGASLKLVTEAYQAAIRRSDKESMEFLETAYKAILNKSA
;
A
#
# COMPACT_ATOMS: atom_id res chain seq x y z
N MET A 1 55.77 31.05 -27.63
CA MET A 1 55.10 31.23 -26.32
C MET A 1 53.61 31.29 -26.61
N GLU A 2 52.77 30.74 -25.72
CA GLU A 2 51.30 30.56 -25.85
C GLU A 2 50.92 29.18 -26.46
N ALA A 3 50.79 28.11 -25.65
CA ALA A 3 49.80 27.75 -24.63
C ALA A 3 48.73 26.79 -25.21
N ALA A 4 48.86 25.52 -24.85
CA ALA A 4 47.84 24.49 -25.07
C ALA A 4 46.67 24.64 -24.07
N PRO A 5 45.46 24.19 -24.46
CA PRO A 5 44.55 23.52 -23.52
C PRO A 5 43.99 22.19 -24.07
N PRO A 6 43.38 21.35 -23.21
CA PRO A 6 43.64 19.91 -23.18
C PRO A 6 42.58 19.02 -23.83
N GLU A 7 43.08 17.89 -24.33
CA GLU A 7 42.53 16.53 -24.24
C GLU A 7 41.02 16.43 -23.93
N LYS A 8 40.22 16.25 -24.99
CA LYS A 8 38.83 15.86 -24.83
C LYS A 8 38.79 14.41 -24.34
N ALA A 9 38.52 14.29 -23.04
CA ALA A 9 38.21 13.08 -22.31
C ALA A 9 37.31 12.14 -23.13
N GLY A 10 37.72 10.87 -23.15
CA GLY A 10 37.01 9.78 -23.79
C GLY A 10 35.58 9.67 -23.26
N LEU A 11 34.62 9.77 -24.18
CA LEU A 11 33.30 9.20 -23.96
C LEU A 11 33.40 7.71 -24.28
N GLU A 12 33.65 6.89 -23.27
CA GLU A 12 33.28 5.48 -23.35
C GLU A 12 31.76 5.41 -23.62
N PRO A 13 31.30 4.67 -24.64
CA PRO A 13 29.88 4.40 -24.75
C PRO A 13 29.51 3.52 -23.55
N LEU A 14 28.87 4.13 -22.56
CA LEU A 14 28.24 3.45 -21.44
C LEU A 14 27.30 2.40 -22.04
N ARG A 15 27.77 1.15 -22.17
CA ARG A 15 26.98 0.01 -22.61
C ARG A 15 25.91 -0.14 -21.55
N ARG A 16 24.74 0.45 -21.81
CA ARG A 16 23.53 0.24 -21.03
C ARG A 16 23.27 -1.26 -21.09
N HIS A 17 23.67 -1.97 -20.05
CA HIS A 17 23.33 -3.37 -19.87
C HIS A 17 21.81 -3.43 -19.67
N SER A 18 21.09 -3.54 -20.78
CA SER A 18 19.70 -3.97 -20.82
C SER A 18 19.65 -5.48 -20.57
N GLY A 19 20.02 -5.88 -19.35
CA GLY A 19 19.70 -7.20 -18.83
C GLY A 19 18.21 -7.25 -18.48
N PRO A 20 17.53 -8.40 -18.66
CA PRO A 20 16.19 -8.58 -18.10
C PRO A 20 16.23 -8.33 -16.58
N PRO A 21 15.16 -7.81 -15.98
CA PRO A 21 15.12 -7.59 -14.53
C PRO A 21 15.45 -8.91 -13.83
N GLN A 22 16.56 -8.93 -13.08
CA GLN A 22 16.91 -10.07 -12.24
C GLN A 22 15.87 -10.17 -11.12
N VAL A 23 14.87 -11.01 -11.35
CA VAL A 23 13.96 -11.49 -10.31
C VAL A 23 14.77 -12.39 -9.38
N HIS A 24 14.82 -12.06 -8.10
CA HIS A 24 15.52 -12.85 -7.09
C HIS A 24 14.90 -14.26 -7.03
N PRO A 25 15.69 -15.35 -7.15
CA PRO A 25 15.19 -16.72 -7.26
C PRO A 25 14.40 -17.19 -6.02
N ASP A 26 14.55 -16.52 -4.88
CA ASP A 26 13.76 -16.78 -3.66
C ASP A 26 12.27 -16.41 -3.80
N LEU A 27 11.93 -15.50 -4.71
CA LEU A 27 10.55 -15.01 -4.89
C LEU A 27 9.76 -15.81 -5.93
N SER A 28 10.34 -16.86 -6.53
CA SER A 28 9.66 -17.70 -7.52
C SER A 28 8.62 -18.60 -6.84
N GLY A 29 7.42 -18.07 -6.62
CA GLY A 29 6.27 -18.83 -6.11
C GLY A 29 5.50 -18.15 -4.98
N VAL A 30 6.03 -17.08 -4.39
CA VAL A 30 5.31 -16.31 -3.37
C VAL A 30 4.26 -15.44 -4.06
N LYS A 31 3.01 -15.91 -4.10
CA LYS A 31 1.88 -15.07 -4.51
C LYS A 31 1.73 -13.94 -3.50
N THR A 32 1.95 -12.70 -3.96
CA THR A 32 1.69 -11.51 -3.15
C THR A 32 0.21 -11.52 -2.74
N LYS A 33 -0.07 -11.46 -1.43
CA LYS A 33 -1.44 -11.45 -0.90
C LYS A 33 -1.88 -10.02 -0.66
N CYS A 34 -3.00 -9.63 -1.27
CA CYS A 34 -3.64 -8.34 -0.99
C CYS A 34 -4.39 -8.41 0.34
N LEU A 35 -3.84 -7.76 1.37
CA LEU A 35 -4.44 -7.73 2.71
C LEU A 35 -5.59 -6.72 2.81
N ASN A 36 -5.63 -5.73 1.91
CA ASN A 36 -6.69 -4.75 1.82
C ASN A 36 -8.08 -5.38 1.73
N VAL A 37 -9.05 -4.70 2.34
CA VAL A 37 -10.45 -5.12 2.40
C VAL A 37 -11.27 -3.97 1.84
N MET A 38 -11.77 -4.17 0.63
CA MET A 38 -12.64 -3.22 -0.03
C MET A 38 -14.09 -3.55 0.29
N PHE A 39 -14.89 -2.55 0.61
CA PHE A 39 -16.34 -2.66 0.76
C PHE A 39 -17.04 -1.56 -0.02
N ASN A 40 -18.31 -1.75 -0.33
CA ASN A 40 -19.09 -0.78 -1.08
C ASN A 40 -20.12 -0.13 -0.14
N TYR A 41 -20.18 1.20 -0.14
CA TYR A 41 -21.12 1.97 0.66
C TYR A 41 -21.59 3.19 -0.13
N ASN A 42 -22.91 3.38 -0.20
CA ASN A 42 -23.55 4.44 -0.99
C ASN A 42 -23.10 4.49 -2.47
N GLY A 43 -22.78 3.33 -3.07
CA GLY A 43 -22.31 3.22 -4.46
C GLY A 43 -20.82 3.51 -4.66
N HIS A 44 -20.06 3.74 -3.58
CA HIS A 44 -18.62 3.97 -3.62
C HIS A 44 -17.85 2.81 -2.97
N SER A 45 -16.73 2.43 -3.59
CA SER A 45 -15.80 1.45 -3.02
C SER A 45 -14.80 2.14 -2.09
N TRP A 46 -14.66 1.62 -0.87
CA TRP A 46 -13.79 2.13 0.17
C TRP A 46 -12.91 1.03 0.75
N ASP A 47 -11.70 1.37 1.16
CA ASP A 47 -10.85 0.47 1.94
C ASP A 47 -11.21 0.54 3.43
N ALA A 48 -11.52 -0.60 4.02
CA ALA A 48 -11.96 -0.68 5.41
C ALA A 48 -10.88 -0.33 6.43
N TYR A 49 -9.60 -0.64 6.13
CA TYR A 49 -8.50 -0.31 7.02
C TYR A 49 -8.22 1.19 6.98
N GLU A 50 -8.28 1.83 5.80
CA GLU A 50 -8.16 3.29 5.66
C GLU A 50 -9.30 4.03 6.36
N VAL A 51 -10.54 3.56 6.23
CA VAL A 51 -11.71 4.14 6.91
C VAL A 51 -11.55 4.13 8.43
N LEU A 52 -10.98 3.05 8.98
CA LEU A 52 -10.70 2.94 10.41
C LEU A 52 -9.37 3.58 10.84
N GLY A 53 -8.56 4.07 9.89
CA GLY A 53 -7.26 4.70 10.15
C GLY A 53 -6.18 3.73 10.63
N VAL A 54 -6.25 2.47 10.23
CA VAL A 54 -5.30 1.41 10.60
C VAL A 54 -4.57 0.86 9.38
N PRO A 55 -3.37 0.27 9.52
CA PRO A 55 -2.67 -0.32 8.39
C PRO A 55 -3.39 -1.59 7.88
N ALA A 56 -3.30 -1.85 6.58
CA ALA A 56 -3.84 -3.06 5.97
C ALA A 56 -3.21 -4.32 6.58
N GLY A 57 -4.06 -5.27 7.01
CA GLY A 57 -3.60 -6.47 7.72
C GLY A 57 -3.33 -6.27 9.21
N ALA A 58 -3.77 -5.14 9.79
CA ALA A 58 -3.78 -4.93 11.24
C ALA A 58 -4.50 -6.09 11.97
N SER A 59 -4.01 -6.42 13.16
CA SER A 59 -4.66 -7.43 14.01
C SER A 59 -6.07 -7.00 14.40
N LEU A 60 -6.97 -7.96 14.56
CA LEU A 60 -8.36 -7.68 14.91
C LEU A 60 -8.50 -6.82 16.17
N LYS A 61 -7.65 -7.03 17.17
CA LYS A 61 -7.60 -6.19 18.38
C LYS A 61 -7.43 -4.69 18.05
N LEU A 62 -6.46 -4.35 17.19
CA LEU A 62 -6.20 -2.97 16.80
C LEU A 62 -7.38 -2.38 15.99
N VAL A 63 -7.97 -3.19 15.11
CA VAL A 63 -9.16 -2.83 14.32
C VAL A 63 -10.34 -2.52 15.26
N THR A 64 -10.58 -3.35 16.28
CA THR A 64 -11.64 -3.13 17.26
C THR A 64 -11.40 -1.88 18.10
N GLU A 65 -10.16 -1.64 18.56
CA GLU A 65 -9.81 -0.43 19.31
C GLU A 65 -10.02 0.84 18.47
N ALA A 66 -9.59 0.82 17.20
CA ALA A 66 -9.79 1.93 16.27
C ALA A 66 -11.28 2.17 15.97
N TYR A 67 -12.06 1.11 15.74
CA TYR A 67 -13.51 1.19 15.56
C TYR A 67 -14.19 1.83 16.77
N GLN A 68 -13.89 1.37 17.99
CA GLN A 68 -14.43 1.94 19.22
C GLN A 68 -14.06 3.43 19.40
N ALA A 69 -12.83 3.80 19.04
CA ALA A 69 -12.41 5.19 19.08
C ALA A 69 -13.10 6.05 18.00
N ALA A 70 -13.40 5.48 16.83
CA ALA A 70 -14.08 6.16 15.74
C ALA A 70 -15.56 6.40 16.06
N ILE A 71 -16.30 5.39 16.54
CA ILE A 71 -17.71 5.55 16.91
C ILE A 71 -17.95 6.52 18.06
N ARG A 72 -16.97 6.70 18.96
CA ARG A 72 -17.05 7.69 20.05
C ARG A 72 -16.89 9.13 19.57
N ARG A 73 -16.22 9.32 18.43
CA ARG A 73 -15.86 10.64 17.88
C ARG A 73 -16.75 11.05 16.70
N SER A 74 -17.50 10.11 16.12
CA SER A 74 -18.25 10.32 14.89
C SER A 74 -19.74 10.48 15.15
N ASP A 75 -20.40 11.19 14.25
CA ASP A 75 -21.84 11.38 14.25
C ASP A 75 -22.60 10.09 13.91
N LYS A 76 -23.88 10.06 14.26
CA LYS A 76 -24.76 8.90 14.12
C LYS A 76 -24.85 8.38 12.67
N GLU A 77 -24.81 9.28 11.69
CA GLU A 77 -24.87 8.95 10.26
C GLU A 77 -23.60 8.23 9.78
N SER A 78 -22.45 8.52 10.37
CA SER A 78 -21.17 7.87 10.03
C SER A 78 -20.99 6.52 10.72
N MET A 79 -21.82 6.19 11.71
CA MET A 79 -21.71 4.92 12.45
C MET A 79 -21.99 3.71 11.55
N GLU A 80 -22.99 3.78 10.68
CA GLU A 80 -23.31 2.69 9.76
C GLU A 80 -22.16 2.43 8.77
N PHE A 81 -21.50 3.50 8.33
CA PHE A 81 -20.32 3.40 7.47
C PHE A 81 -19.14 2.73 8.19
N LEU A 82 -18.83 3.18 9.41
CA LEU A 82 -17.78 2.60 10.24
C LEU A 82 -18.07 1.13 10.61
N GLU A 83 -19.32 0.80 10.91
CA GLU A 83 -19.75 -0.56 11.20
C GLU A 83 -19.60 -1.46 9.98
N THR A 84 -19.95 -0.95 8.79
CA THR A 84 -19.79 -1.69 7.53
C THR A 84 -18.32 -1.99 7.25
N ALA A 85 -17.43 -1.02 7.46
CA ALA A 85 -15.98 -1.21 7.35
C ALA A 85 -15.48 -2.30 8.32
N TYR A 86 -15.88 -2.22 9.59
CA TYR A 86 -15.51 -3.19 10.61
C TYR A 86 -15.99 -4.61 10.28
N LYS A 87 -17.25 -4.75 9.86
CA LYS A 87 -17.84 -6.03 9.42
C LYS A 87 -17.13 -6.61 8.20
N ALA A 88 -16.73 -5.78 7.24
CA ALA A 88 -16.00 -6.24 6.06
C ALA A 88 -14.66 -6.88 6.46
N ILE A 89 -13.94 -6.30 7.42
CA ILE A 89 -12.67 -6.85 7.93
C ILE A 89 -12.90 -8.18 8.66
N LEU A 90 -13.93 -8.27 9.50
CA LEU A 90 -14.30 -9.51 10.19
C LEU A 90 -14.61 -10.65 9.22
N ASN A 91 -15.39 -10.37 8.17
CA ASN A 91 -15.78 -11.38 7.17
C ASN A 91 -14.62 -11.81 6.26
N LYS A 92 -13.60 -10.97 6.05
CA LYS A 92 -12.39 -11.35 5.29
C LYS A 92 -11.55 -12.40 6.02
N SER A 93 -11.62 -12.41 7.36
CA SER A 93 -10.79 -13.29 8.20
C SER A 93 -11.45 -14.64 8.52
N ALA A 94 -12.68 -14.87 8.08
CA ALA A 94 -13.40 -16.15 8.16
C ALA A 94 -13.21 -16.95 6.86
#